data_AF-A0A644YBF1-F1
#
_entry.id   AF-A0A644YBF1-F1
#
_cell.length_a   1.000
_cell.length_b   1.000
_cell.length_c   1.000
_cell.angle_alpha   90.00
_cell.angle_beta   90.00
_cell.angle_gamma   90.00
#
_symmetry.space_group_name_H-M   'P 1'
#
loop_
_entity.id
_entity.type
_entity.pdbx_description
1 polymer ?
#
loop_
_entity_poly.entity_id
_entity_poly.type
_entity_poly.pdbx_seq_one_letter_code
_entity_poly.pdbx_strand_id
1 'polypeptide(L)'
;MDYKKQLMQPFYDFPEYNDLTKDYLWPVEVKYYDQSTIEFHLPKSDIIEAMYSIEQRSEDESNEPFKIGDHSIAKENLNYISFEGRTYTFSKA
;
A
#
# COMPACT_ATOMS: atom_id res chain seq x y z
N MET A 1 -9.48 30.41 -2.09
CA MET A 1 -8.07 30.06 -1.85
C MET A 1 -8.06 28.74 -1.10
N ASP A 2 -7.40 27.77 -1.73
CA ASP A 2 -6.86 26.53 -1.18
C ASP A 2 -7.71 25.77 -0.15
N TYR A 3 -8.63 24.96 -0.67
CA TYR A 3 -8.91 23.64 -0.12
C TYR A 3 -7.58 22.86 -0.14
N LYS A 4 -6.70 23.15 0.82
CA LYS A 4 -5.73 22.17 1.27
C LYS A 4 -6.57 20.93 1.52
N LYS A 5 -6.49 19.95 0.62
CA LYS A 5 -6.81 18.55 0.88
C LYS A 5 -6.14 18.30 2.22
N GLN A 6 -6.91 18.46 3.29
CA GLN A 6 -6.47 18.19 4.63
C GLN A 6 -6.18 16.71 4.51
N LEU A 7 -4.89 16.36 4.39
CA LEU A 7 -4.44 14.97 4.27
C LEU A 7 -5.13 14.27 5.45
N MET A 8 -6.25 13.61 5.19
CA MET A 8 -6.97 12.89 6.24
C MET A 8 -5.94 11.90 6.73
N GLN A 9 -5.53 12.07 7.98
CA GLN A 9 -4.53 11.20 8.58
C GLN A 9 -5.02 9.76 8.38
N PRO A 10 -4.15 8.86 7.93
CA PRO A 10 -4.52 7.57 7.35
C PRO A 10 -5.14 6.59 8.36
N PHE A 11 -5.37 7.02 9.59
CA PHE A 11 -5.88 6.22 10.70
C PHE A 11 -7.41 6.14 10.78
N TYR A 12 -8.14 7.05 10.13
CA TYR A 12 -9.61 7.09 10.25
C TYR A 12 -10.32 5.89 9.60
N ASP A 13 -9.71 5.29 8.57
CA ASP A 13 -10.24 4.09 7.90
C ASP A 13 -9.92 2.78 8.66
N PHE A 14 -9.07 2.83 9.70
CA PHE A 14 -8.61 1.67 10.47
C PHE A 14 -8.93 1.84 11.96
N PRO A 15 -10.20 1.66 12.39
CA PRO A 15 -10.61 1.87 13.78
C PRO A 15 -9.89 0.96 14.78
N GLU A 16 -9.36 -0.16 14.30
CA GLU A 16 -8.57 -1.10 15.09
C GLU A 16 -7.12 -0.66 15.30
N TYR A 17 -6.61 0.33 14.55
CA TYR A 17 -5.25 0.81 14.69
C TYR A 17 -5.11 1.68 15.94
N ASN A 18 -4.38 1.17 16.93
CA ASN A 18 -4.01 1.87 18.15
C ASN A 18 -2.60 1.47 18.59
N ASP A 19 -2.10 2.07 19.67
CA ASP A 19 -0.76 1.77 20.19
C ASP A 19 -0.51 0.30 20.54
N LEU A 20 -1.57 -0.49 20.78
CA LEU A 20 -1.47 -1.93 21.09
C LEU A 20 -1.37 -2.79 19.83
N THR A 21 -1.85 -2.31 18.68
CA THR A 21 -1.96 -3.09 17.45
C THR A 21 -1.02 -2.61 16.35
N LYS A 22 -0.32 -1.48 16.55
CA LYS A 22 0.54 -0.87 15.53
C LYS A 22 1.66 -1.81 15.06
N ASP A 23 2.19 -2.61 15.99
CA ASP A 23 3.27 -3.57 15.75
C ASP A 23 2.74 -4.96 15.34
N TYR A 24 1.42 -5.12 15.17
CA TYR A 24 0.87 -6.39 14.70
C TYR A 24 1.24 -6.61 13.25
N LEU A 25 1.79 -7.79 12.99
CA LEU A 25 2.20 -8.20 11.66
C LEU A 25 0.97 -8.64 10.87
N TRP A 26 0.70 -7.91 9.79
CA TRP A 26 -0.46 -8.08 8.93
C TRP A 26 0.02 -8.55 7.55
N PRO A 27 -0.74 -9.41 6.86
CA PRO A 27 -0.32 -9.99 5.60
C PRO A 27 -0.35 -8.95 4.48
N VAL A 28 0.63 -9.05 3.59
CA VAL A 28 0.76 -8.30 2.34
C VAL A 28 0.98 -9.29 1.22
N GLU A 29 0.16 -9.20 0.18
CA GLU A 29 0.33 -9.98 -1.05
C GLU A 29 0.74 -9.06 -2.19
N VAL A 30 1.73 -9.48 -2.96
CA VAL A 30 2.17 -8.81 -4.18
C VAL A 30 2.17 -9.81 -5.32
N LYS A 31 1.49 -9.46 -6.42
CA LYS A 31 1.44 -10.31 -7.60
C LYS A 31 1.90 -9.56 -8.84
N TYR A 32 2.77 -10.20 -9.60
CA TYR A 32 3.14 -9.80 -10.97
C TYR A 32 2.39 -10.68 -11.98
N TYR A 33 2.08 -10.15 -13.17
CA TYR A 33 1.21 -10.82 -14.16
C TYR A 33 1.63 -12.26 -14.52
N ASP A 34 2.95 -12.55 -14.51
CA ASP A 34 3.50 -13.84 -14.93
C ASP A 34 4.37 -14.51 -13.83
N GLN A 35 4.19 -14.11 -12.58
CA GLN A 35 4.97 -14.66 -11.45
C GLN A 35 4.05 -15.21 -10.35
N SER A 36 4.64 -16.00 -9.45
CA SER A 36 3.96 -16.45 -8.24
C SER A 36 3.65 -15.27 -7.33
N THR A 37 2.56 -15.37 -6.55
CA THR A 37 2.25 -14.39 -5.51
C THR A 37 3.37 -14.41 -4.47
N ILE A 38 3.85 -13.23 -4.13
CA ILE A 38 4.81 -13.00 -3.06
C ILE A 38 4.00 -12.58 -1.84
N GLU A 39 4.17 -13.30 -0.73
CA GLU A 39 3.48 -13.04 0.52
C GLU A 39 4.51 -12.71 1.60
N PHE A 40 4.27 -11.64 2.34
CA PHE A 40 5.07 -11.27 3.49
C PHE A 40 4.19 -10.56 4.52
N HIS A 41 4.74 -10.30 5.70
CA HIS A 41 4.00 -9.63 6.77
C HIS A 41 4.74 -8.37 7.19
N LEU A 42 3.99 -7.30 7.47
CA LEU A 42 4.52 -6.03 7.93
C LEU A 42 3.73 -5.48 9.12
N PRO A 43 4.35 -4.64 9.96
CA PRO A 43 3.62 -3.86 10.95
C PRO A 43 2.45 -3.11 10.33
N LYS A 44 1.35 -3.04 11.07
CA LYS A 44 0.15 -2.32 10.63
C LYS A 44 0.44 -0.84 10.31
N SER A 45 1.41 -0.22 10.98
CA SER A 45 1.87 1.14 10.66
C SER A 45 2.39 1.26 9.23
N ASP A 46 3.23 0.31 8.79
CA ASP A 46 3.90 0.33 7.50
C ASP A 46 2.91 0.05 6.36
N ILE A 47 1.92 -0.82 6.62
CA ILE A 47 0.82 -1.10 5.69
C ILE A 47 -0.02 0.15 5.45
N ILE A 48 -0.39 0.86 6.53
CA ILE A 48 -1.20 2.08 6.42
C ILE A 48 -0.42 3.17 5.65
N GLU A 49 0.88 3.31 5.89
CA GLU A 49 1.73 4.23 5.12
C GLU A 49 1.80 3.85 3.62
N ALA A 50 1.96 2.55 3.33
CA ALA A 50 2.02 2.05 1.96
C ALA A 50 0.70 2.28 1.20
N MET A 51 -0.45 1.97 1.81
CA MET A 51 -1.77 2.23 1.24
C MET A 51 -1.93 3.69 0.83
N TYR A 52 -1.55 4.60 1.71
CA TYR A 52 -1.64 6.03 1.45
C TYR A 52 -0.70 6.48 0.32
N SER A 53 0.53 5.96 0.30
CA SER A 53 1.49 6.22 -0.78
C SER A 53 0.96 5.77 -2.14
N ILE A 54 0.34 4.59 -2.21
CA ILE A 54 -0.28 4.05 -3.44
C ILE A 54 -1.46 4.90 -3.88
N GLU A 55 -2.32 5.34 -2.96
CA GLU A 55 -3.48 6.17 -3.27
C GLU A 55 -3.10 7.55 -3.78
N GLN A 56 -2.08 8.18 -3.17
CA GLN A 56 -1.56 9.47 -3.65
C GLN A 56 -0.91 9.36 -5.03
N ARG A 57 -0.28 8.22 -5.34
CA ARG A 57 0.40 7.96 -6.62
C ARG A 57 -0.51 7.34 -7.68
N SER A 58 -1.77 7.04 -7.37
CA SER A 58 -2.72 6.48 -8.35
C SER A 58 -2.99 7.42 -9.53
N GLU A 59 -2.69 8.72 -9.39
CA GLU A 59 -2.78 9.73 -10.47
C GLU A 59 -1.44 9.97 -11.20
N ASP A 60 -0.35 9.29 -10.81
CA ASP A 60 0.99 9.51 -11.34
C ASP A 60 1.42 8.38 -12.31
N GLU A 61 1.73 8.76 -13.56
CA GLU A 61 2.20 7.85 -14.60
C GLU A 61 3.66 7.41 -14.40
N SER A 62 4.33 7.89 -13.34
CA SER A 62 5.69 7.47 -12.98
C SER A 62 5.80 5.94 -12.80
N ASN A 63 6.87 5.35 -13.34
CA ASN A 63 7.24 3.93 -13.17
C ASN A 63 8.11 3.69 -11.92
N GLU A 64 8.17 4.66 -11.00
CA GLU A 64 8.91 4.50 -9.75
C GLU A 64 8.34 3.35 -8.90
N PRO A 65 9.21 2.56 -8.24
CA PRO A 65 8.77 1.49 -7.38
C PRO A 65 8.02 2.03 -6.15
N PHE A 66 7.06 1.26 -5.67
CA PHE A 66 6.41 1.48 -4.37
C PHE A 66 7.34 1.01 -3.26
N LYS A 67 7.40 1.78 -2.16
CA LYS A 67 8.01 1.30 -0.92
C LYS A 67 6.91 0.79 0.00
N ILE A 68 7.06 -0.42 0.50
CA ILE A 68 6.16 -1.05 1.47
C ILE A 68 7.04 -1.62 2.59
N GLY A 69 7.14 -0.88 3.69
CA GLY A 69 8.17 -1.13 4.70
C GLY A 69 9.57 -1.12 4.05
N ASP A 70 10.37 -2.15 4.32
CA ASP A 70 11.69 -2.35 3.73
C ASP A 70 11.66 -2.91 2.29
N HIS A 71 10.48 -3.28 1.77
CA HIS A 71 10.35 -3.85 0.44
C HIS A 71 10.16 -2.77 -0.63
N SER A 72 10.92 -2.90 -1.73
CA SER A 72 10.73 -2.09 -2.93
C SER A 72 10.01 -2.92 -3.99
N ILE A 73 8.78 -2.55 -4.30
CA ILE A 73 7.91 -3.23 -5.25
C ILE A 73 7.96 -2.49 -6.57
N ALA A 74 8.57 -3.11 -7.58
CA ALA A 74 8.58 -2.56 -8.93
C ALA A 74 7.14 -2.46 -9.47
N LYS A 75 6.82 -1.34 -10.13
CA LYS A 75 5.52 -1.12 -10.80
C LYS A 75 5.43 -1.85 -12.14
N GLU A 76 6.57 -2.10 -12.78
CA GLU A 76 6.64 -2.85 -14.04
C GLU A 76 6.06 -4.26 -13.87
N ASN A 77 5.10 -4.62 -14.74
CA ASN A 77 4.39 -5.91 -14.72
C ASN A 77 3.67 -6.25 -13.40
N LEU A 78 3.51 -5.27 -12.51
CA LEU A 78 2.74 -5.43 -11.28
C LEU A 78 1.26 -5.61 -11.64
N ASN A 79 0.64 -6.65 -11.11
CA ASN A 79 -0.78 -6.94 -11.29
C ASN A 79 -1.59 -6.37 -10.14
N TYR A 80 -1.26 -6.78 -8.91
CA TYR A 80 -1.91 -6.22 -7.73
C TYR A 80 -0.99 -6.20 -6.51
N ILE A 81 -1.34 -5.32 -5.58
CA ILE A 81 -0.88 -5.34 -4.20
C ILE A 81 -2.14 -5.45 -3.32
N SER A 82 -2.19 -6.46 -2.46
CA SER A 82 -3.28 -6.66 -1.51
C SER A 82 -2.77 -6.53 -0.09
N PHE A 83 -3.57 -5.85 0.71
CA PHE A 83 -3.44 -5.74 2.14
C PHE A 83 -4.75 -6.21 2.76
N GLU A 84 -4.75 -6.51 4.05
CA GLU A 84 -5.99 -6.85 4.75
C GLU A 84 -7.06 -5.76 4.55
N GLY A 85 -8.16 -6.12 3.87
CA GLY A 85 -9.29 -5.23 3.58
C GLY A 85 -9.15 -4.32 2.36
N ARG A 86 -7.99 -4.23 1.69
CA ARG A 86 -7.81 -3.39 0.48
C ARG A 86 -6.95 -4.06 -0.57
N THR A 87 -7.38 -4.01 -1.83
CA THR A 87 -6.60 -4.49 -2.98
C THR A 87 -6.47 -3.38 -4.00
N TYR A 88 -5.23 -3.11 -4.43
CA TYR A 88 -4.89 -2.17 -5.48
C TYR A 88 -4.47 -2.94 -6.73
N THR A 89 -5.19 -2.74 -7.82
CA THR A 89 -4.91 -3.38 -9.11
C THR A 89 -4.24 -2.39 -10.05
N PHE A 90 -3.24 -2.86 -10.78
CA PHE A 90 -2.45 -2.07 -11.70
C PHE A 90 -2.61 -2.60 -13.12
N SER A 91 -2.88 -1.69 -14.05
CA SER A 91 -2.89 -2.02 -15.48
C SER A 91 -1.46 -2.27 -15.93
N LYS A 92 -1.27 -3.27 -16.81
CA LYS A 92 0.00 -3.47 -17.49
C LYS A 92 0.32 -2.21 -18.30
N ALA A 93 1.46 -1.58 -18.01
CA ALA A 93 2.01 -0.49 -18.81
C ALA A 93 2.42 -1.00 -20.20
#